data_AF-A0A398CRJ5-F1
#
_entry.id   AF-A0A398CRJ5-F1
#
_cell.length_a   1.000
_cell.length_b   1.000
_cell.length_c   1.000
_cell.angle_alpha   90.00
_cell.angle_beta   90.00
_cell.angle_gamma   90.00
#
_symmetry.space_group_name_H-M   'P 1'
#
loop_
_entity.id
_entity.type
_entity.pdbx_description
1 polymer ?
#
loop_
_entity_poly.entity_id
_entity_poly.type
_entity_poly.pdbx_seq_one_letter_code
_entity_poly.pdbx_strand_id
1 'polypeptide(L)'
;MDWEAHIERWSRAAVKLLDIRQLSVKNGTVPDRYAAPASFFVVITHGEARVSLSGTVYRTRSLHILHGGQDAELGFVPLGNDFSCFLILYKADCASPEDRESFHFSYSYTPYALLPLQEKCQTMYRLWQQATPMDKLQAQSAFLPFVYEVMRQIRTSATEDNRPNVVTEAIHYIHEHYRESITAEELAGIFGCSASYMSRLFKNQIGAGPIEYLIHVRINKAKQFLKRSEARIQEIAKSVGYADVYYFSRLFKKHAGCSPLQFRENNRQTVQHNPSSLLKSSIVSQKPISHNENESYYQLVGEGDTSMFRFSRPAFGAMMLLCTTLLLNACQTGSNSATPASQPASADASADSAAGETRIYKHLKGQTEIPVKPQRVVSLFHLGELMALGVKPVGSTTYILDNPLLSDISDIADVGVPPDAEKILSLEPDLIVTTAPFAEAVEGGYETLNRIAPTIVVEQYNDPVKDVEMFGDILGKQKEAQQWNEAFAVKIAEYKEKISPFIGADDTFSILNVRPGALFIYGDTNMGGNIIYKYLGLKPNEKVKTDVINGETWEISAEVIPEFIGTQLFLAVNEGAEKDLKDLEKLIQSSPAGKAGKIYNIDFKQFLPSDPIAVEKQLDIIANLLIEGNK
;
A
#
# COMPACT_ATOMS: atom_id res chain seq x y z
N MET A 1 3.89 29.00 -10.19
CA MET A 1 3.32 29.21 -8.85
C MET A 1 4.11 28.36 -7.88
N ASP A 2 4.51 28.88 -6.73
CA ASP A 2 5.10 28.06 -5.67
C ASP A 2 3.97 27.32 -4.95
N TRP A 3 3.82 26.03 -5.24
CA TRP A 3 2.72 25.22 -4.71
C TRP A 3 2.87 24.89 -3.23
N GLU A 4 4.08 24.67 -2.73
CA GLU A 4 4.29 24.39 -1.31
C GLU A 4 3.96 25.62 -0.46
N ALA A 5 4.43 26.80 -0.88
CA ALA A 5 4.05 28.04 -0.20
C ALA A 5 2.54 28.32 -0.30
N HIS A 6 1.86 27.90 -1.37
CA HIS A 6 0.40 28.06 -1.48
C HIS A 6 -0.35 27.10 -0.55
N ILE A 7 0.09 25.84 -0.46
CA ILE A 7 -0.46 24.82 0.46
C ILE A 7 -0.29 25.25 1.91
N GLU A 8 0.89 25.78 2.27
CA GLU A 8 1.17 26.31 3.60
C GLU A 8 0.19 27.42 3.98
N ARG A 9 -0.16 28.31 3.03
CA ARG A 9 -1.15 29.38 3.27
C ARG A 9 -2.56 28.84 3.49
N TRP A 10 -2.98 27.83 2.73
CA TRP A 10 -4.25 27.13 2.97
C TRP A 10 -4.35 26.54 4.38
N SER A 11 -3.24 26.06 4.94
CA SER A 11 -3.22 25.50 6.31
C SER A 11 -3.39 26.54 7.43
N ARG A 12 -3.16 27.83 7.13
CA ARG A 12 -3.18 28.94 8.10
C ARG A 12 -4.38 29.87 7.94
N ALA A 13 -5.04 29.86 6.78
CA ALA A 13 -6.14 30.77 6.49
C ALA A 13 -7.45 30.34 7.15
N ALA A 14 -8.23 31.31 7.65
CA ALA A 14 -9.60 31.08 8.06
C ALA A 14 -10.50 31.19 6.82
N VAL A 15 -11.16 30.09 6.44
CA VAL A 15 -11.89 30.04 5.16
C VAL A 15 -13.39 29.88 5.37
N LYS A 16 -14.18 30.69 4.68
CA LYS A 16 -15.64 30.70 4.72
C LYS A 16 -16.22 30.37 3.34
N LEU A 17 -17.00 29.31 3.26
CA LEU A 17 -17.81 28.95 2.10
C LEU A 17 -18.96 29.96 1.97
N LEU A 18 -19.11 30.54 0.77
CA LEU A 18 -20.08 31.61 0.51
C LEU A 18 -21.26 31.15 -0.33
N ASP A 19 -21.02 30.31 -1.34
CA ASP A 19 -22.06 29.80 -2.22
C ASP A 19 -21.59 28.56 -2.99
N ILE A 20 -22.53 27.69 -3.37
CA ILE A 20 -22.28 26.56 -4.27
C ILE A 20 -23.39 26.49 -5.31
N ARG A 21 -23.01 26.54 -6.58
CA ARG A 21 -23.94 26.49 -7.72
C ARG A 21 -23.60 25.31 -8.62
N GLN A 22 -24.63 24.73 -9.21
CA GLN A 22 -24.50 23.78 -10.32
C GLN A 22 -24.94 24.48 -11.60
N LEU A 23 -24.02 24.67 -12.54
CA LEU A 23 -24.26 25.31 -13.83
C LEU A 23 -24.37 24.22 -14.90
N SER A 24 -25.42 24.24 -15.72
CA SER A 24 -25.64 23.25 -16.77
C SER A 24 -26.31 23.86 -17.98
N VAL A 25 -25.87 23.46 -19.18
CA VAL A 25 -26.48 23.89 -20.44
C VAL A 25 -27.93 23.43 -20.52
N LYS A 26 -28.24 22.20 -20.08
CA LYS A 26 -29.60 21.66 -20.08
C LYS A 26 -30.58 22.50 -19.27
N ASN A 27 -30.09 23.13 -18.20
CA ASN A 27 -30.91 23.94 -17.30
C ASN A 27 -30.87 25.43 -17.65
N GLY A 28 -30.12 25.84 -18.68
CA GLY A 28 -29.96 27.24 -19.07
C GLY A 28 -29.28 28.11 -18.01
N THR A 29 -28.49 27.51 -17.11
CA THR A 29 -27.91 28.21 -15.94
C THR A 29 -26.48 28.69 -16.16
N VAL A 30 -25.88 28.43 -17.32
CA VAL A 30 -24.50 28.82 -17.65
C VAL A 30 -24.48 30.29 -18.09
N PRO A 31 -23.79 31.19 -17.36
CA PRO A 31 -23.72 32.61 -17.74
C PRO A 31 -22.72 32.84 -18.88
N ASP A 32 -23.01 33.78 -19.78
CA ASP A 32 -22.09 34.19 -20.85
C ASP A 32 -20.81 34.84 -20.28
N ARG A 33 -20.99 35.69 -19.25
CA ARG A 33 -19.93 36.30 -18.46
C ARG A 33 -20.33 36.37 -16.99
N TYR A 34 -19.35 36.17 -16.11
CA TYR A 34 -19.53 36.18 -14.68
C TYR A 34 -18.33 36.87 -14.01
N ALA A 35 -18.55 38.05 -13.44
CA ALA A 35 -17.56 38.69 -12.58
C ALA A 35 -17.70 38.10 -11.17
N ALA A 36 -16.66 37.42 -10.69
CA ALA A 36 -16.76 36.69 -9.43
C ALA A 36 -16.69 37.64 -8.22
N PRO A 37 -17.70 37.63 -7.33
CA PRO A 37 -17.73 38.52 -6.16
C PRO A 37 -16.76 38.08 -5.04
N ALA A 38 -16.13 36.91 -5.18
CA ALA A 38 -15.21 36.31 -4.22
C ALA A 38 -14.32 35.29 -4.95
N SER A 39 -13.30 34.76 -4.28
CA SER A 39 -12.50 33.65 -4.80
C SER A 39 -13.35 32.40 -5.02
N PHE A 40 -12.96 31.57 -5.98
CA PHE A 40 -13.79 30.45 -6.41
C PHE A 40 -13.02 29.28 -6.99
N PHE A 41 -13.70 28.13 -6.99
CA PHE A 41 -13.38 26.98 -7.81
C PHE A 41 -14.49 26.74 -8.85
N VAL A 42 -14.09 26.46 -10.09
CA VAL A 42 -14.96 25.89 -11.12
C VAL A 42 -14.54 24.44 -11.33
N VAL A 43 -15.45 23.50 -11.07
CA VAL A 43 -15.23 22.06 -11.23
C VAL A 43 -16.11 21.54 -12.34
N ILE A 44 -15.53 21.30 -13.52
CA ILE A 44 -16.27 20.82 -14.69
C ILE A 44 -16.52 19.33 -14.51
N THR A 45 -17.77 18.88 -14.50
CA THR A 45 -18.08 17.46 -14.24
C THR A 45 -18.42 16.67 -15.50
N HIS A 46 -19.00 17.33 -16.50
CA HIS A 46 -19.46 16.71 -17.74
C HIS A 46 -19.33 17.68 -18.92
N GLY A 47 -19.14 17.14 -20.13
CA GLY A 47 -19.07 17.88 -21.38
C GLY A 47 -17.77 18.67 -21.60
N GLU A 48 -17.60 19.19 -22.83
CA GLU A 48 -16.48 20.06 -23.19
C GLU A 48 -16.90 21.53 -23.20
N ALA A 49 -15.99 22.42 -22.81
CA ALA A 49 -16.17 23.86 -22.93
C ALA A 49 -14.85 24.57 -23.21
N ARG A 50 -14.95 25.79 -23.73
CA ARG A 50 -13.89 26.80 -23.60
C ARG A 50 -14.27 27.69 -22.44
N VAL A 51 -13.44 27.71 -21.41
CA VAL A 51 -13.63 28.57 -20.25
C VAL A 51 -12.60 29.69 -20.31
N SER A 52 -13.06 30.94 -20.37
CA SER A 52 -12.18 32.10 -20.23
C SER A 52 -12.10 32.51 -18.77
N LEU A 53 -10.90 32.65 -18.25
CA LEU A 53 -10.63 33.15 -16.91
C LEU A 53 -9.59 34.27 -17.00
N SER A 54 -10.02 35.50 -16.69
CA SER A 54 -9.18 36.71 -16.69
C SER A 54 -8.36 36.89 -17.99
N GLY A 55 -8.99 36.60 -19.13
CA GLY A 55 -8.37 36.73 -20.46
C GLY A 55 -7.62 35.49 -20.96
N THR A 56 -7.34 34.50 -20.12
CA THR A 56 -6.78 33.21 -20.55
C THR A 56 -7.91 32.23 -20.89
N VAL A 57 -7.85 31.62 -22.08
CA VAL A 57 -8.85 30.65 -22.55
C VAL A 57 -8.34 29.24 -22.35
N TYR A 58 -9.05 28.47 -21.54
CA TYR A 58 -8.78 27.07 -21.27
C TYR A 58 -9.72 26.20 -22.11
N ARG A 59 -9.17 25.28 -22.90
CA ARG A 59 -9.97 24.24 -23.56
C ARG A 59 -10.05 23.04 -22.63
N THR A 60 -11.23 22.78 -22.10
CA THR A 60 -11.44 21.72 -21.12
C THR A 60 -12.06 20.51 -21.81
N ARG A 61 -11.28 19.43 -21.89
CA ARG A 61 -11.74 18.09 -22.25
C ARG A 61 -11.69 17.27 -20.97
N SER A 62 -12.76 16.54 -20.64
CA SER A 62 -12.96 15.81 -19.36
C SER A 62 -13.00 16.70 -18.10
N LEU A 63 -13.09 16.10 -16.90
CA LEU A 63 -13.27 16.81 -15.63
C LEU A 63 -12.02 17.66 -15.34
N HIS A 64 -12.20 18.99 -15.31
CA HIS A 64 -11.14 19.99 -15.22
C HIS A 64 -11.48 21.00 -14.13
N ILE A 65 -10.48 21.45 -13.37
CA ILE A 65 -10.67 22.40 -12.28
C ILE A 65 -9.97 23.71 -12.61
N LEU A 66 -10.68 24.81 -12.40
CA LEU A 66 -10.13 26.15 -12.46
C LEU A 66 -10.31 26.81 -11.09
N HIS A 67 -9.36 27.63 -10.70
CA HIS A 67 -9.43 28.50 -9.55
C HIS A 67 -9.22 29.94 -9.99
N GLY A 68 -9.96 30.88 -9.39
CA GLY A 68 -9.77 32.30 -9.63
C GLY A 68 -10.06 33.13 -8.38
N GLY A 69 -9.50 34.33 -8.37
CA GLY A 69 -9.67 35.31 -7.30
C GLY A 69 -10.97 36.09 -7.37
N GLN A 70 -11.20 36.88 -6.32
CA GLN A 70 -12.18 37.95 -6.35
C GLN A 70 -11.94 38.87 -7.57
N ASP A 71 -13.01 39.30 -8.20
CA ASP A 71 -13.05 40.17 -9.39
C ASP A 71 -12.52 39.54 -10.69
N ALA A 72 -12.10 38.27 -10.67
CA ALA A 72 -11.76 37.56 -11.90
C ALA A 72 -12.99 37.38 -12.80
N GLU A 73 -12.81 37.64 -14.10
CA GLU A 73 -13.86 37.44 -15.10
C GLU A 73 -13.86 35.99 -15.59
N LEU A 74 -15.01 35.34 -15.47
CA LEU A 74 -15.30 34.01 -15.98
C LEU A 74 -16.22 34.09 -17.19
N GLY A 75 -15.94 33.30 -18.23
CA GLY A 75 -16.83 33.13 -19.38
C GLY A 75 -16.86 31.66 -19.80
N PHE A 76 -18.04 31.20 -20.21
CA PHE A 76 -18.25 29.81 -20.63
C PHE A 76 -18.71 29.78 -22.08
N VAL A 77 -18.02 29.01 -22.90
CA VAL A 77 -18.47 28.65 -24.25
C VAL A 77 -18.53 27.13 -24.34
N PRO A 78 -19.68 26.52 -23.95
CA PRO A 78 -19.89 25.09 -24.06
C PRO A 78 -19.78 24.64 -25.52
N LEU A 79 -19.16 23.48 -25.74
CA LEU A 79 -19.02 22.87 -27.08
C LEU A 79 -20.10 21.83 -27.38
N GLY A 80 -20.97 21.53 -26.40
CA GLY A 80 -22.08 20.58 -26.50
C GLY A 80 -23.18 20.86 -25.46
N ASN A 81 -24.27 20.09 -25.54
CA ASN A 81 -25.49 20.28 -24.72
C ASN A 81 -25.45 19.57 -23.36
N ASP A 82 -24.41 18.80 -23.09
CA ASP A 82 -24.23 17.98 -21.89
C ASP A 82 -23.29 18.62 -20.84
N PHE A 83 -22.81 19.84 -21.11
CA PHE A 83 -21.90 20.54 -20.21
C PHE A 83 -22.54 20.83 -18.84
N SER A 84 -21.80 20.50 -17.78
CA SER A 84 -22.18 20.72 -16.38
C SER A 84 -20.96 20.97 -15.50
N CYS A 85 -21.01 21.98 -14.61
CA CYS A 85 -19.96 22.28 -13.66
C CYS A 85 -20.51 22.73 -12.29
N PHE A 86 -19.67 22.66 -11.26
CA PHE A 86 -19.89 23.32 -9.98
C PHE A 86 -19.10 24.63 -9.93
N LEU A 87 -19.73 25.70 -9.46
CA LEU A 87 -19.08 26.95 -9.08
C LEU A 87 -19.15 27.07 -7.55
N ILE A 88 -18.00 27.01 -6.89
CA ILE A 88 -17.86 27.05 -5.43
C ILE A 88 -17.21 28.37 -5.05
N LEU A 89 -17.93 29.26 -4.38
CA LEU A 89 -17.46 30.57 -3.95
C LEU A 89 -17.02 30.51 -2.49
N TYR A 90 -15.87 31.11 -2.17
CA TYR A 90 -15.34 31.16 -0.82
C TYR A 90 -14.61 32.48 -0.54
N LYS A 91 -14.40 32.76 0.75
CA LYS A 91 -13.56 33.86 1.22
C LYS A 91 -12.51 33.32 2.18
N ALA A 92 -11.25 33.68 1.96
CA ALA A 92 -10.17 33.44 2.90
C ALA A 92 -9.84 34.73 3.67
N ASP A 93 -9.91 34.67 5.00
CA ASP A 93 -9.38 35.69 5.89
C ASP A 93 -7.93 35.29 6.24
N CYS A 94 -6.98 36.11 5.79
CA CYS A 94 -5.55 35.84 5.84
C CYS A 94 -4.84 36.80 6.80
N ALA A 95 -3.70 36.39 7.35
CA ALA A 95 -2.93 37.20 8.29
C ALA A 95 -2.20 38.38 7.61
N SER A 96 -1.75 38.20 6.37
CA SER A 96 -1.01 39.21 5.61
C SER A 96 -1.65 39.51 4.24
N PRO A 97 -1.39 40.70 3.64
CA PRO A 97 -1.81 41.01 2.28
C PRO A 97 -1.20 40.06 1.23
N GLU A 98 0.06 39.66 1.41
CA GLU A 98 0.75 38.70 0.52
C GLU A 98 0.05 37.33 0.53
N ASP A 99 -0.40 36.86 1.70
CA ASP A 99 -1.17 35.63 1.79
C ASP A 99 -2.51 35.75 1.06
N ARG A 100 -3.15 36.92 1.14
CA ARG A 100 -4.42 37.19 0.46
C ARG A 100 -4.28 37.16 -1.06
N GLU A 101 -3.19 37.69 -1.60
CA GLU A 101 -2.89 37.61 -3.03
C GLU A 101 -2.78 36.16 -3.52
N SER A 102 -2.31 35.25 -2.65
CA SER A 102 -2.21 33.82 -2.98
C SER A 102 -3.55 33.19 -3.36
N PHE A 103 -4.64 33.60 -2.70
CA PHE A 103 -6.01 33.15 -2.98
C PHE A 103 -6.66 33.89 -4.15
N HIS A 104 -5.96 34.85 -4.76
CA HIS A 104 -6.42 35.56 -5.95
C HIS A 104 -5.80 35.05 -7.25
N PHE A 105 -4.76 34.22 -7.17
CA PHE A 105 -4.13 33.65 -8.37
C PHE A 105 -5.11 32.76 -9.14
N SER A 106 -5.12 32.99 -10.46
CA SER A 106 -5.85 32.17 -11.40
C SER A 106 -4.98 31.00 -11.87
N TYR A 107 -5.49 29.78 -11.74
CA TYR A 107 -4.82 28.57 -12.21
C TYR A 107 -5.84 27.53 -12.68
N SER A 108 -5.40 26.58 -13.49
CA SER A 108 -6.20 25.44 -13.90
C SER A 108 -5.38 24.15 -13.88
N TYR A 109 -6.04 23.02 -13.67
CA TYR A 109 -5.41 21.72 -13.76
C TYR A 109 -6.43 20.63 -14.12
N THR A 110 -5.92 19.57 -14.74
CA THR A 110 -6.70 18.35 -15.01
C THR A 110 -6.37 17.33 -13.91
N PRO A 111 -7.31 17.01 -13.01
CA PRO A 111 -7.12 15.97 -12.00
C PRO A 111 -6.88 14.60 -12.65
N TYR A 112 -6.04 13.79 -12.02
CA TYR A 112 -5.83 12.40 -12.43
C TYR A 112 -6.85 11.44 -11.80
N ALA A 113 -7.48 11.83 -10.69
CA ALA A 113 -8.52 11.06 -10.01
C ALA A 113 -9.81 11.88 -9.90
N LEU A 114 -10.78 11.59 -10.76
CA LEU A 114 -11.93 12.46 -10.98
C LEU A 114 -13.05 12.27 -9.94
N LEU A 115 -13.34 11.01 -9.60
CA LEU A 115 -14.49 10.66 -8.76
C LEU A 115 -14.39 11.20 -7.31
N PRO A 116 -13.24 11.17 -6.61
CA PRO A 116 -13.15 11.70 -5.25
C PRO A 116 -13.52 13.19 -5.16
N LEU A 117 -13.09 13.97 -6.16
CA LEU A 117 -13.43 15.40 -6.26
C LEU A 117 -14.90 15.61 -6.59
N GLN A 118 -15.45 14.81 -7.52
CA GLN A 118 -16.85 14.89 -7.91
C GLN A 118 -17.80 14.56 -6.74
N GLU A 119 -17.49 13.53 -5.95
CA GLU A 119 -18.28 13.14 -4.78
C GLU A 119 -18.29 14.22 -3.70
N LYS A 120 -17.12 14.83 -3.43
CA LYS A 120 -17.02 15.96 -2.50
C LYS A 120 -17.84 17.15 -2.99
N CYS A 121 -17.78 17.49 -4.28
CA CYS A 121 -18.60 18.54 -4.87
C CYS A 121 -20.11 18.25 -4.73
N GLN A 122 -20.53 17.04 -5.08
CA GLN A 122 -21.93 16.61 -5.01
C GLN A 122 -22.44 16.65 -3.57
N THR A 123 -21.63 16.19 -2.61
CA THR A 123 -21.95 16.21 -1.18
C THR A 123 -22.12 17.64 -0.69
N MET A 124 -21.16 18.52 -0.97
CA MET A 124 -21.24 19.93 -0.57
C MET A 124 -22.45 20.62 -1.20
N TYR A 125 -22.72 20.40 -2.49
CA TYR A 125 -23.87 20.97 -3.17
C TYR A 125 -25.20 20.51 -2.54
N ARG A 126 -25.36 19.20 -2.30
CA ARG A 126 -26.57 18.64 -1.66
C ARG A 126 -26.82 19.27 -0.29
N LEU A 127 -25.79 19.37 0.55
CA LEU A 127 -25.88 19.99 1.88
C LEU A 127 -26.23 21.48 1.76
N TRP A 128 -25.64 22.19 0.80
CA TRP A 128 -25.90 23.60 0.56
C TRP A 128 -27.37 23.87 0.17
N GLN A 129 -27.97 22.98 -0.65
CA GLN A 129 -29.37 23.10 -1.09
C GLN A 129 -30.39 22.82 0.03
N GLN A 130 -30.07 21.94 1.00
CA GLN A 130 -30.97 21.63 2.12
C GLN A 130 -31.10 22.81 3.12
N ALA A 131 -30.09 23.68 3.15
CA ALA A 131 -30.09 25.01 3.75
C ALA A 131 -30.40 25.13 5.25
N THR A 132 -30.44 24.04 6.03
CA THR A 132 -30.50 24.15 7.50
C THR A 132 -29.16 24.68 8.05
N PRO A 133 -29.14 25.32 9.23
CA PRO A 133 -27.88 25.74 9.85
C PRO A 133 -26.88 24.59 10.05
N MET A 134 -27.38 23.38 10.33
CA MET A 134 -26.55 22.18 10.48
C MET A 134 -25.95 21.75 9.14
N ASP A 135 -26.75 21.72 8.06
CA ASP A 135 -26.26 21.35 6.74
C ASP A 135 -25.24 22.36 6.21
N LYS A 136 -25.44 23.66 6.47
CA LYS A 136 -24.47 24.71 6.12
C LYS A 136 -23.16 24.55 6.87
N LEU A 137 -23.21 24.21 8.15
CA LEU A 137 -22.02 23.89 8.94
C LEU A 137 -21.30 22.64 8.39
N GLN A 138 -22.06 21.60 8.01
CA GLN A 138 -21.48 20.40 7.42
C GLN A 138 -20.88 20.67 6.03
N ALA A 139 -21.51 21.49 5.19
CA ALA A 139 -20.97 21.91 3.89
C ALA A 139 -19.67 22.71 4.06
N GLN A 140 -19.64 23.64 5.01
CA GLN A 140 -18.43 24.37 5.38
C GLN A 140 -17.30 23.43 5.84
N SER A 141 -17.63 22.41 6.64
CA SER A 141 -16.67 21.39 7.06
C SER A 141 -16.17 20.53 5.90
N ALA A 142 -17.03 20.21 4.93
CA ALA A 142 -16.71 19.39 3.76
C ALA A 142 -15.87 20.15 2.71
N PHE A 143 -15.84 21.49 2.77
CA PHE A 143 -15.05 22.31 1.87
C PHE A 143 -13.53 22.13 2.04
N LEU A 144 -13.04 22.01 3.28
CA LEU A 144 -11.60 21.81 3.51
C LEU A 144 -11.09 20.45 2.98
N PRO A 145 -11.79 19.31 3.17
CA PRO A 145 -11.46 18.06 2.48
C PRO A 145 -11.43 18.17 0.95
N PHE A 146 -12.34 18.95 0.35
CA PHE A 146 -12.29 19.22 -1.09
C PHE A 146 -11.02 19.99 -1.49
N VAL A 147 -10.69 21.06 -0.77
CA VAL A 147 -9.48 21.84 -1.02
C VAL A 147 -8.22 21.00 -0.83
N TYR A 148 -8.16 20.20 0.25
CA TYR A 148 -7.07 19.28 0.50
C TYR A 148 -6.85 18.34 -0.68
N GLU A 149 -7.91 17.73 -1.21
CA GLU A 149 -7.80 16.84 -2.36
C GLU A 149 -7.33 17.58 -3.61
N VAL A 150 -7.83 18.80 -3.87
CA VAL A 150 -7.35 19.64 -4.97
C VAL A 150 -5.85 19.91 -4.86
N MET A 151 -5.39 20.35 -3.69
CA MET A 151 -4.00 20.69 -3.45
C MET A 151 -3.09 19.47 -3.55
N ARG A 152 -3.56 18.32 -3.05
CA ARG A 152 -2.85 17.04 -3.12
C ARG A 152 -2.63 16.62 -4.57
N GLN A 153 -3.66 16.66 -5.40
CA GLN A 153 -3.54 16.28 -6.81
C GLN A 153 -2.64 17.24 -7.60
N ILE A 154 -2.70 18.55 -7.31
CA ILE A 154 -1.82 19.55 -7.91
C ILE A 154 -0.36 19.29 -7.53
N ARG A 155 -0.09 19.03 -6.23
CA ARG A 155 1.26 18.76 -5.74
C ARG A 155 1.86 17.54 -6.43
N THR A 156 1.11 16.43 -6.49
CA THR A 156 1.55 15.20 -7.18
C THR A 156 1.84 15.45 -8.66
N SER A 157 1.03 16.29 -9.32
CA SER A 157 1.22 16.62 -10.75
C SER A 157 2.37 17.61 -11.00
N ALA A 158 2.76 18.41 -10.00
CA ALA A 158 3.83 19.41 -10.12
C ALA A 158 5.22 18.83 -9.86
N THR A 159 5.32 17.68 -9.19
CA THR A 159 6.58 17.07 -8.80
C THR A 159 7.18 16.11 -9.84
N GLU A 160 6.47 15.72 -10.90
CA GLU A 160 6.94 14.64 -11.80
C GLU A 160 6.71 14.88 -13.31
N ASP A 161 7.75 14.55 -14.09
CA ASP A 161 7.70 14.13 -15.51
C ASP A 161 7.07 12.72 -15.68
N ASN A 162 6.37 12.20 -14.67
CA ASN A 162 5.93 10.81 -14.52
C ASN A 162 4.43 10.75 -14.16
N ARG A 163 3.73 9.73 -14.65
CA ARG A 163 2.29 9.54 -14.41
C ARG A 163 2.06 9.17 -12.95
N PRO A 164 1.03 9.72 -12.26
CA PRO A 164 0.73 9.36 -10.88
C PRO A 164 0.54 7.85 -10.73
N ASN A 165 1.20 7.27 -9.73
CA ASN A 165 1.11 5.84 -9.45
C ASN A 165 -0.33 5.50 -9.01
N VAL A 166 -1.08 4.85 -9.90
CA VAL A 166 -2.48 4.47 -9.71
C VAL A 166 -2.72 3.69 -8.40
N VAL A 167 -1.78 2.85 -7.98
CA VAL A 167 -1.90 2.05 -6.74
C VAL A 167 -1.79 2.94 -5.51
N THR A 168 -0.83 3.87 -5.51
CA THR A 168 -0.66 4.82 -4.39
C THR A 168 -1.93 5.65 -4.19
N GLU A 169 -2.54 6.08 -5.29
CA GLU A 169 -3.77 6.84 -5.27
C GLU A 169 -5.00 6.02 -4.85
N ALA A 170 -5.08 4.78 -5.31
CA ALA A 170 -6.10 3.85 -4.85
C ALA A 170 -5.95 3.51 -3.36
N ILE A 171 -4.72 3.42 -2.83
CA ILE A 171 -4.45 3.24 -1.40
C ILE A 171 -4.97 4.44 -0.60
N HIS A 172 -4.70 5.66 -1.04
CA HIS A 172 -5.25 6.87 -0.41
C HIS A 172 -6.77 6.84 -0.39
N TYR A 173 -7.39 6.52 -1.52
CA TYR A 173 -8.84 6.40 -1.62
C TYR A 173 -9.37 5.34 -0.64
N ILE A 174 -8.76 4.16 -0.61
CA ILE A 174 -9.14 3.09 0.34
C ILE A 174 -9.03 3.58 1.78
N HIS A 175 -7.97 4.28 2.16
CA HIS A 175 -7.82 4.79 3.54
C HIS A 175 -8.82 5.89 3.90
N GLU A 176 -9.27 6.70 2.94
CA GLU A 176 -10.29 7.71 3.17
C GLU A 176 -11.69 7.08 3.26
N HIS A 177 -11.99 6.13 2.36
CA HIS A 177 -13.32 5.56 2.16
C HIS A 177 -13.47 4.13 2.72
N TYR A 178 -12.55 3.64 3.56
CA TYR A 178 -12.54 2.25 4.01
C TYR A 178 -13.84 1.79 4.69
N ARG A 179 -14.64 2.73 5.21
CA ARG A 179 -15.93 2.45 5.88
C ARG A 179 -17.06 2.13 4.91
N GLU A 180 -16.89 2.42 3.63
CA GLU A 180 -17.90 2.31 2.59
C GLU A 180 -17.80 0.98 1.84
N SER A 181 -18.88 0.54 1.21
CA SER A 181 -18.80 -0.64 0.33
C SER A 181 -17.98 -0.27 -0.91
N ILE A 182 -16.81 -0.88 -1.07
CA ILE A 182 -15.92 -0.68 -2.22
C ILE A 182 -15.75 -2.02 -2.92
N THR A 183 -16.10 -2.08 -4.20
CA THR A 183 -15.81 -3.21 -5.09
C THR A 183 -14.54 -2.95 -5.91
N ALA A 184 -13.96 -4.01 -6.49
CA ALA A 184 -12.76 -3.87 -7.32
C ALA A 184 -13.06 -3.10 -8.61
N GLU A 185 -14.28 -3.26 -9.13
CA GLU A 185 -14.82 -2.60 -10.31
C GLU A 185 -15.01 -1.11 -10.09
N GLU A 186 -15.62 -0.72 -8.97
CA GLU A 186 -15.77 0.69 -8.59
C GLU A 186 -14.40 1.35 -8.41
N LEU A 187 -13.50 0.71 -7.66
CA LEU A 187 -12.17 1.25 -7.42
C LEU A 187 -11.40 1.45 -8.73
N ALA A 188 -11.43 0.48 -9.64
CA ALA A 188 -10.76 0.61 -10.92
C ALA A 188 -11.41 1.66 -11.85
N GLY A 189 -12.76 1.74 -11.81
CA GLY A 189 -13.51 2.78 -12.52
C GLY A 189 -13.12 4.20 -12.12
N ILE A 190 -12.82 4.43 -10.83
CA ILE A 190 -12.35 5.73 -10.32
C ILE A 190 -11.08 6.21 -11.03
N PHE A 191 -10.17 5.30 -11.32
CA PHE A 191 -8.87 5.60 -11.93
C PHE A 191 -8.82 5.30 -13.43
N GLY A 192 -9.97 5.06 -14.06
CA GLY A 192 -10.09 4.87 -15.50
C GLY A 192 -9.39 3.61 -16.03
N CYS A 193 -9.28 2.57 -15.20
CA CYS A 193 -8.67 1.30 -15.60
C CYS A 193 -9.61 0.10 -15.36
N SER A 194 -9.24 -1.08 -15.87
CA SER A 194 -10.01 -2.29 -15.60
C SER A 194 -9.75 -2.83 -14.18
N ALA A 195 -10.75 -3.48 -13.57
CA ALA A 195 -10.64 -4.12 -12.25
C ALA A 195 -9.50 -5.13 -12.18
N SER A 196 -9.33 -5.85 -13.29
CA SER A 196 -8.24 -6.78 -13.51
C SER A 196 -6.90 -5.98 -13.45
N TYR A 197 -6.74 -4.90 -14.23
CA TYR A 197 -5.47 -4.16 -14.31
C TYR A 197 -5.07 -3.58 -12.96
N MET A 198 -6.04 -3.01 -12.24
CA MET A 198 -5.88 -2.55 -10.86
C MET A 198 -5.41 -3.67 -9.94
N SER A 199 -6.03 -4.85 -10.02
CA SER A 199 -5.65 -6.01 -9.20
C SER A 199 -4.23 -6.49 -9.49
N ARG A 200 -3.78 -6.44 -10.75
CA ARG A 200 -2.39 -6.75 -11.11
C ARG A 200 -1.43 -5.71 -10.53
N LEU A 201 -1.73 -4.42 -10.70
CA LEU A 201 -0.87 -3.36 -10.16
C LEU A 201 -0.74 -3.46 -8.64
N PHE A 202 -1.85 -3.69 -7.93
CA PHE A 202 -1.85 -3.93 -6.50
C PHE A 202 -1.02 -5.17 -6.13
N LYS A 203 -1.19 -6.31 -6.82
CA LYS A 203 -0.38 -7.51 -6.53
C LYS A 203 1.11 -7.27 -6.76
N ASN A 204 1.46 -6.57 -7.84
CA ASN A 204 2.85 -6.28 -8.17
C ASN A 204 3.48 -5.29 -7.18
N GLN A 205 2.74 -4.29 -6.71
CA GLN A 205 3.31 -3.20 -5.89
C GLN A 205 3.08 -3.35 -4.38
N ILE A 206 2.06 -4.11 -3.97
CA ILE A 206 1.62 -4.32 -2.58
C ILE A 206 1.67 -5.80 -2.17
N GLY A 207 1.72 -6.74 -3.12
CA GLY A 207 1.64 -8.18 -2.86
C GLY A 207 0.21 -8.71 -2.66
N ALA A 208 -0.80 -7.84 -2.60
CA ALA A 208 -2.20 -8.18 -2.35
C ALA A 208 -3.12 -7.67 -3.46
N GLY A 209 -4.36 -8.18 -3.54
CA GLY A 209 -5.41 -7.51 -4.31
C GLY A 209 -5.98 -6.27 -3.59
N PRO A 210 -6.67 -5.34 -4.28
CA PRO A 210 -7.20 -4.12 -3.68
C PRO A 210 -8.25 -4.38 -2.58
N ILE A 211 -9.12 -5.38 -2.77
CA ILE A 211 -10.15 -5.75 -1.77
C ILE A 211 -9.54 -6.45 -0.57
N GLU A 212 -8.53 -7.27 -0.79
CA GLU A 212 -7.76 -7.89 0.29
C GLU A 212 -7.07 -6.80 1.12
N TYR A 213 -6.42 -5.84 0.47
CA TYR A 213 -5.82 -4.68 1.12
C TYR A 213 -6.85 -3.88 1.94
N LEU A 214 -8.05 -3.63 1.40
CA LEU A 214 -9.14 -2.99 2.15
C LEU A 214 -9.52 -3.78 3.42
N ILE A 215 -9.63 -5.11 3.33
CA ILE A 215 -9.90 -5.96 4.51
C ILE A 215 -8.83 -5.73 5.57
N HIS A 216 -7.56 -5.74 5.17
CA HIS A 216 -6.44 -5.49 6.06
C HIS A 216 -6.52 -4.12 6.75
N VAL A 217 -6.81 -3.06 6.00
CA VAL A 217 -7.05 -1.72 6.54
C VAL A 217 -8.17 -1.73 7.59
N ARG A 218 -9.32 -2.36 7.28
CA ARG A 218 -10.46 -2.45 8.20
C ARG A 218 -10.15 -3.22 9.48
N ILE A 219 -9.46 -4.35 9.38
CA ILE A 219 -9.05 -5.16 10.53
C ILE A 219 -8.05 -4.39 11.41
N ASN A 220 -7.09 -3.68 10.82
CA ASN A 220 -6.14 -2.88 11.59
C ASN A 220 -6.83 -1.71 12.31
N LYS A 221 -7.77 -0.99 11.65
CA LYS A 221 -8.60 0.02 12.33
C LYS A 221 -9.45 -0.58 13.45
N ALA A 222 -9.98 -1.79 13.26
CA ALA A 222 -10.70 -2.49 14.33
C ALA A 222 -9.79 -2.82 15.51
N LYS A 223 -8.56 -3.34 15.28
CA LYS A 223 -7.57 -3.57 16.34
C LYS A 223 -7.30 -2.29 17.14
N GLN A 224 -7.15 -1.15 16.47
CA GLN A 224 -6.96 0.14 17.14
C GLN A 224 -8.15 0.52 18.02
N PHE A 225 -9.39 0.42 17.51
CA PHE A 225 -10.58 0.69 18.32
C PHE A 225 -10.72 -0.28 19.49
N LEU A 226 -10.33 -1.55 19.33
CA LEU A 226 -10.33 -2.53 20.41
C LEU A 226 -9.30 -2.21 21.51
N LYS A 227 -8.13 -1.65 21.15
CA LYS A 227 -7.10 -1.22 22.11
C LYS A 227 -7.47 0.07 22.84
N ARG A 228 -8.10 1.02 22.12
CA ARG A 228 -8.24 2.42 22.56
C ARG A 228 -9.65 2.80 23.03
N SER A 229 -10.63 1.90 22.95
CA SER A 229 -12.02 2.20 23.31
C SER A 229 -12.75 1.02 23.95
N GLU A 230 -13.82 1.34 24.69
CA GLU A 230 -14.75 0.39 25.28
C GLU A 230 -16.02 0.19 24.42
N ALA A 231 -16.00 0.64 23.16
CA ALA A 231 -17.13 0.52 22.24
C ALA A 231 -17.58 -0.93 22.06
N ARG A 232 -18.86 -1.18 21.74
CA ARG A 232 -19.34 -2.56 21.54
C ARG A 232 -18.74 -3.16 20.26
N ILE A 233 -18.53 -4.48 20.21
CA ILE A 233 -17.98 -5.14 19.00
C ILE A 233 -18.83 -4.86 17.76
N GLN A 234 -20.16 -4.79 17.92
CA GLN A 234 -21.09 -4.41 16.85
C GLN A 234 -20.86 -2.98 16.35
N GLU A 235 -20.60 -2.04 17.25
CA GLU A 235 -20.31 -0.65 16.91
C GLU A 235 -18.98 -0.53 16.18
N ILE A 236 -17.95 -1.27 16.64
CA ILE A 236 -16.65 -1.34 15.96
C ILE A 236 -16.81 -1.92 14.55
N ALA A 237 -17.53 -3.02 14.39
CA ALA A 237 -17.79 -3.66 13.09
C ALA A 237 -18.41 -2.65 12.11
N LYS A 238 -19.46 -1.94 12.54
CA LYS A 238 -20.13 -0.92 11.73
C LYS A 238 -19.19 0.24 11.39
N SER A 239 -18.42 0.72 12.36
CA SER A 239 -17.49 1.84 12.20
C SER A 239 -16.30 1.54 11.28
N VAL A 240 -16.02 0.27 11.01
CA VAL A 240 -15.00 -0.15 10.03
C VAL A 240 -15.60 -0.68 8.72
N GLY A 241 -16.91 -0.55 8.51
CA GLY A 241 -17.55 -0.87 7.23
C GLY A 241 -18.11 -2.29 7.10
N TYR A 242 -18.37 -3.00 8.21
CA TYR A 242 -19.09 -4.27 8.20
C TYR A 242 -20.46 -4.13 8.84
N ALA A 243 -21.52 -4.39 8.07
CA ALA A 243 -22.89 -4.43 8.57
C ALA A 243 -23.15 -5.68 9.43
N ASP A 244 -22.55 -6.82 9.07
CA ASP A 244 -22.69 -8.10 9.77
C ASP A 244 -21.52 -8.34 10.74
N VAL A 245 -21.84 -8.38 12.04
CA VAL A 245 -20.88 -8.59 13.14
C VAL A 245 -20.30 -10.01 13.15
N TYR A 246 -21.06 -11.02 12.70
CA TYR A 246 -20.60 -12.40 12.62
C TYR A 246 -19.59 -12.56 11.48
N TYR A 247 -19.88 -11.96 10.33
CA TYR A 247 -18.92 -11.91 9.22
C TYR A 247 -17.64 -11.18 9.64
N PHE A 248 -17.76 -10.00 10.25
CA PHE A 248 -16.62 -9.27 10.81
C PHE A 248 -15.80 -10.12 11.79
N SER A 249 -16.44 -10.79 12.73
CA SER A 249 -15.73 -11.57 13.76
C SER A 249 -14.97 -12.76 13.18
N ARG A 250 -15.53 -13.45 12.16
CA ARG A 250 -14.83 -14.51 11.43
C ARG A 250 -13.63 -13.96 10.67
N LEU A 251 -13.80 -12.84 9.97
CA LEU A 251 -12.73 -12.21 9.22
C LEU A 251 -11.62 -11.68 10.13
N PHE A 252 -11.98 -11.03 11.25
CA PHE A 252 -11.04 -10.60 12.26
C PHE A 252 -10.26 -11.78 12.82
N LYS A 253 -10.93 -12.88 13.19
CA LYS A 253 -10.23 -14.09 13.67
C LYS A 253 -9.27 -14.67 12.63
N LYS A 254 -9.66 -14.69 11.36
CA LYS A 254 -8.79 -15.12 10.25
C LYS A 254 -7.51 -14.28 10.16
N HIS A 255 -7.61 -12.95 10.26
CA HIS A 255 -6.48 -12.03 10.06
C HIS A 255 -5.73 -11.63 11.34
N ALA A 256 -6.31 -11.82 12.53
CA ALA A 256 -5.72 -11.48 13.82
C ALA A 256 -5.36 -12.70 14.68
N GLY A 257 -5.73 -13.91 14.25
CA GLY A 257 -5.49 -15.17 14.97
C GLY A 257 -6.41 -15.42 16.17
N CYS A 258 -7.13 -14.41 16.65
CA CYS A 258 -8.04 -14.49 17.80
C CYS A 258 -9.32 -13.68 17.57
N SER A 259 -10.37 -13.90 18.37
CA SER A 259 -11.62 -13.14 18.23
C SER A 259 -11.44 -11.67 18.64
N PRO A 260 -12.30 -10.73 18.17
CA PRO A 260 -12.25 -9.34 18.59
C PRO A 260 -12.28 -9.14 20.12
N LEU A 261 -13.08 -9.95 20.82
CA LEU A 261 -13.22 -9.89 22.28
C LEU A 261 -11.91 -10.34 22.96
N GLN A 262 -11.37 -11.48 22.54
CA GLN A 262 -10.09 -11.98 23.05
C GLN A 262 -8.95 -10.98 22.80
N PHE A 263 -8.93 -10.37 21.61
CA PHE A 263 -7.94 -9.35 21.27
C PHE A 263 -8.03 -8.16 22.24
N ARG A 264 -9.23 -7.68 22.55
CA ARG A 264 -9.44 -6.62 23.54
C ARG A 264 -8.96 -7.04 24.93
N GLU A 265 -9.31 -8.23 25.39
CA GLU A 265 -8.91 -8.73 26.71
C GLU A 265 -7.39 -8.82 26.84
N ASN A 266 -6.70 -9.32 25.81
CA ASN A 266 -5.24 -9.43 25.79
C ASN A 266 -4.54 -8.08 25.77
N ASN A 267 -5.18 -7.04 25.20
CA ASN A 267 -4.60 -5.70 25.08
C ASN A 267 -5.14 -4.70 26.11
N ARG A 268 -6.09 -5.11 26.97
CA ARG A 268 -6.46 -4.31 28.14
C ARG A 268 -5.24 -4.29 29.05
N GLN A 269 -4.58 -3.13 29.13
CA GLN A 269 -3.66 -2.87 30.22
C GLN A 269 -4.40 -3.17 31.52
N THR A 270 -3.96 -4.19 32.25
CA THR A 270 -4.39 -4.38 33.62
C THR A 270 -3.91 -3.13 34.34
N VAL A 271 -4.80 -2.19 34.60
CA VAL A 271 -4.48 -1.03 35.44
C VAL A 271 -3.99 -1.60 36.77
N GLN A 272 -2.67 -1.64 36.94
CA GLN A 272 -2.00 -2.28 38.07
C GLN A 272 -2.34 -1.57 39.40
N HIS A 273 -2.99 -0.40 39.31
CA HIS A 273 -3.56 0.36 40.42
C HIS A 273 -5.05 0.64 40.19
N ASN A 274 -5.89 -0.39 40.18
CA ASN A 274 -7.31 -0.19 40.47
C ASN A 274 -7.52 -0.42 41.98
N PRO A 275 -7.70 0.63 42.80
CA PRO A 275 -7.88 0.47 44.25
C PRO A 275 -9.14 -0.34 44.61
N SER A 276 -10.07 -0.54 43.67
CA SER A 276 -11.25 -1.39 43.87
C SER A 276 -10.97 -2.91 43.81
N SER A 277 -9.84 -3.35 43.24
CA SER A 277 -9.49 -4.78 43.15
C SER A 277 -8.64 -5.29 44.31
N LEU A 278 -8.27 -4.43 45.28
CA LEU A 278 -7.46 -4.81 46.45
C LEU A 278 -8.27 -5.44 47.59
N LEU A 279 -9.58 -5.58 47.48
CA LEU A 279 -10.37 -6.32 48.47
C LEU A 279 -10.28 -7.83 48.23
N LYS A 280 -9.11 -8.42 48.53
CA LYS A 280 -8.92 -9.88 48.74
C LYS A 280 -9.63 -10.40 49.99
N SER A 281 -10.66 -9.70 50.48
CA SER A 281 -11.40 -10.03 51.70
C SER A 281 -12.91 -9.88 51.52
N SER A 282 -13.42 -10.05 50.30
CA SER A 282 -14.86 -10.29 50.12
C SER A 282 -15.20 -11.68 50.68
N ILE A 283 -15.96 -11.71 51.78
CA ILE A 283 -16.55 -12.94 52.36
C ILE A 283 -17.66 -13.49 51.44
N VAL A 284 -18.08 -12.71 50.43
CA VAL A 284 -19.03 -13.11 49.40
C VAL A 284 -18.28 -13.63 48.18
N SER A 285 -18.60 -14.87 47.77
CA SER A 285 -18.11 -15.46 46.52
C SER A 285 -18.47 -14.55 45.34
N GLN A 286 -17.45 -14.05 44.63
CA GLN A 286 -17.68 -13.31 43.38
C GLN A 286 -18.29 -14.27 42.37
N LYS A 287 -19.61 -14.16 42.19
CA LYS A 287 -20.33 -14.85 41.13
C LYS A 287 -19.89 -14.21 39.81
N PRO A 288 -19.30 -14.94 38.85
CA PRO A 288 -19.02 -14.38 37.55
C PRO A 288 -20.35 -13.96 36.93
N ILE A 289 -20.49 -12.67 36.61
CA ILE A 289 -21.60 -12.20 35.78
C ILE A 289 -21.30 -12.71 34.37
N SER A 290 -21.93 -13.83 34.02
CA SER A 290 -22.04 -14.27 32.63
C SER A 290 -22.88 -13.23 31.90
N HIS A 291 -22.23 -12.31 31.18
CA HIS A 291 -22.90 -11.57 30.11
C HIS A 291 -22.90 -12.46 28.88
N ASN A 292 -23.97 -13.25 28.80
CA ASN A 292 -24.23 -14.17 27.71
C ASN A 292 -24.99 -13.43 26.60
N GLU A 293 -24.27 -12.84 25.63
CA GLU A 293 -24.82 -12.53 24.31
C GLU A 293 -23.76 -12.85 23.25
N ASN A 294 -23.98 -13.97 22.53
CA ASN A 294 -23.28 -14.45 21.34
C ASN A 294 -22.16 -15.50 21.49
N GLU A 295 -22.31 -16.47 22.41
CA GLU A 295 -21.74 -17.81 22.17
C GLU A 295 -22.80 -18.73 21.55
N SER A 296 -22.83 -18.78 20.21
CA SER A 296 -23.52 -19.85 19.48
C SER A 296 -22.52 -20.61 18.61
N TYR A 297 -22.24 -21.82 19.06
CA TYR A 297 -22.16 -23.07 18.29
C TYR A 297 -21.07 -23.23 17.21
N TYR A 298 -19.98 -23.93 17.60
CA TYR A 298 -19.48 -25.07 16.83
C TYR A 298 -19.00 -26.16 17.81
N GLN A 299 -19.91 -27.06 18.17
CA GLN A 299 -19.52 -28.45 18.42
C GLN A 299 -19.18 -29.05 17.05
N LEU A 300 -17.89 -29.28 16.80
CA LEU A 300 -17.48 -30.26 15.80
C LEU A 300 -17.19 -31.56 16.55
N VAL A 301 -18.09 -32.50 16.33
CA VAL A 301 -17.88 -33.92 16.59
C VAL A 301 -16.73 -34.37 15.69
N GLY A 302 -15.64 -34.78 16.33
CA GLY A 302 -14.51 -35.48 15.74
C GLY A 302 -13.86 -36.26 16.88
N GLU A 303 -14.08 -37.57 16.87
CA GLU A 303 -13.69 -38.53 17.90
C GLU A 303 -12.17 -38.60 18.12
N GLY A 304 -11.78 -38.94 19.35
CA GLY A 304 -10.55 -39.68 19.65
C GLY A 304 -9.32 -38.86 20.01
N ASP A 305 -9.19 -38.45 21.27
CA ASP A 305 -8.31 -39.19 22.19
C ASP A 305 -8.44 -38.67 23.62
N THR A 306 -9.00 -39.52 24.47
CA THR A 306 -8.94 -39.36 25.92
C THR A 306 -7.53 -39.62 26.42
N SER A 307 -6.86 -38.61 26.98
CA SER A 307 -5.87 -38.88 28.03
C SER A 307 -6.14 -38.04 29.27
N MET A 308 -6.74 -38.72 30.25
CA MET A 308 -6.72 -38.31 31.65
C MET A 308 -5.31 -38.50 32.20
N PHE A 309 -4.64 -37.42 32.60
CA PHE A 309 -3.67 -37.49 33.69
C PHE A 309 -3.89 -36.35 34.68
N ARG A 310 -4.58 -36.70 35.77
CA ARG A 310 -4.50 -35.99 37.04
C ARG A 310 -3.12 -36.26 37.64
N PHE A 311 -2.35 -35.22 37.95
CA PHE A 311 -1.43 -35.25 39.07
C PHE A 311 -1.49 -33.95 39.87
N SER A 312 -1.47 -34.12 41.18
CA SER A 312 -1.77 -33.16 42.22
C SER A 312 -0.49 -32.73 42.96
N ARG A 313 -0.30 -31.40 43.07
CA ARG A 313 0.42 -30.66 44.14
C ARG A 313 1.98 -30.87 44.25
N PRO A 314 2.70 -30.15 45.13
CA PRO A 314 3.25 -28.80 44.89
C PRO A 314 4.76 -28.72 45.25
N ALA A 315 5.63 -28.26 44.35
CA ALA A 315 7.07 -28.17 44.66
C ALA A 315 7.76 -26.89 44.16
N PHE A 316 7.01 -25.81 43.92
CA PHE A 316 7.58 -24.54 43.41
C PHE A 316 7.87 -23.50 44.50
N GLY A 317 7.37 -23.69 45.73
CA GLY A 317 7.51 -22.71 46.82
C GLY A 317 8.86 -22.74 47.56
N ALA A 318 9.61 -23.84 47.48
CA ALA A 318 10.84 -24.01 48.28
C ALA A 318 12.12 -23.50 47.59
N MET A 319 12.09 -23.27 46.27
CA MET A 319 13.28 -22.84 45.50
C MET A 319 13.40 -21.31 45.40
N MET A 320 12.29 -20.57 45.56
CA MET A 320 12.30 -19.10 45.49
C MET A 320 12.77 -18.42 46.80
N LEU A 321 12.79 -19.15 47.92
CA LEU A 321 13.24 -18.67 49.23
C LEU A 321 14.76 -18.84 49.46
N LEU A 322 15.45 -19.55 48.56
CA LEU A 322 16.88 -19.79 48.64
C LEU A 322 17.71 -18.82 47.79
N CYS A 323 17.08 -18.12 46.82
CA CYS A 323 17.74 -17.12 45.98
C CYS A 323 17.71 -15.70 46.57
N THR A 324 16.83 -15.42 47.53
CA THR A 324 16.69 -14.08 48.14
C THR A 324 17.68 -13.82 49.29
N THR A 325 18.38 -14.85 49.78
CA THR A 325 19.38 -14.73 50.85
C THR A 325 20.82 -14.53 50.34
N LEU A 326 21.05 -14.65 49.02
CA LEU A 326 22.37 -14.50 48.39
C LEU A 326 22.69 -13.08 47.89
N LEU A 327 21.73 -12.15 47.88
CA LEU A 327 21.89 -10.81 47.29
C LEU A 327 22.08 -9.67 48.32
N LEU A 328 22.25 -9.98 49.61
CA LEU A 328 22.31 -8.98 50.69
C LEU A 328 23.71 -8.73 51.30
N ASN A 329 24.81 -9.14 50.65
CA ASN A 329 26.14 -9.05 51.26
C ASN A 329 27.25 -8.46 50.37
N ALA A 330 26.94 -7.42 49.57
CA ALA A 330 27.98 -6.71 48.83
C ALA A 330 27.67 -5.22 48.63
N CYS A 331 27.44 -4.47 49.72
CA CYS A 331 27.48 -3.00 49.73
C CYS A 331 27.91 -2.46 51.11
N GLN A 332 29.21 -2.34 51.33
CA GLN A 332 29.87 -1.44 52.31
C GLN A 332 31.36 -1.42 51.93
N THR A 333 32.08 -0.32 51.75
CA THR A 333 32.18 0.91 52.54
C THR A 333 33.07 1.93 51.79
N GLY A 334 32.95 3.24 52.07
CA GLY A 334 34.08 4.18 51.93
C GLY A 334 33.79 5.54 51.29
N SER A 335 33.30 6.50 52.10
CA SER A 335 33.19 7.92 51.73
C SER A 335 34.50 8.68 51.98
N ASN A 336 34.80 9.71 51.17
CA ASN A 336 35.33 10.97 51.71
C ASN A 336 35.06 12.13 50.75
N SER A 337 34.66 13.25 51.34
CA SER A 337 34.08 14.44 50.76
C SER A 337 35.05 15.63 50.83
N ALA A 338 34.98 16.52 49.83
CA ALA A 338 35.17 17.97 50.00
C ALA A 338 34.72 18.73 48.74
N THR A 339 33.81 19.69 48.93
CA THR A 339 33.47 20.82 48.03
C THR A 339 33.82 22.11 48.79
N PRO A 340 34.03 23.30 48.15
CA PRO A 340 32.89 24.06 47.62
C PRO A 340 33.13 25.01 46.41
N ALA A 341 32.06 25.14 45.62
CA ALA A 341 31.47 26.36 45.05
C ALA A 341 32.10 27.18 43.89
N SER A 342 31.16 27.54 43.00
CA SER A 342 30.99 28.74 42.13
C SER A 342 31.54 28.77 40.69
N GLN A 343 30.56 28.91 39.76
CA GLN A 343 30.52 29.10 38.29
C GLN A 343 31.35 30.30 37.73
N PRO A 344 31.46 30.56 36.40
CA PRO A 344 30.76 29.96 35.23
C PRO A 344 31.63 29.61 33.98
N ALA A 345 31.01 28.90 33.03
CA ALA A 345 31.11 29.07 31.57
C ALA A 345 31.55 27.86 30.73
N SER A 346 30.73 27.64 29.69
CA SER A 346 30.99 27.14 28.33
C SER A 346 31.34 25.67 28.08
N ALA A 347 30.44 25.10 27.27
CA ALA A 347 30.67 24.20 26.14
C ALA A 347 31.01 22.72 26.40
N ASP A 348 30.26 21.92 25.67
CA ASP A 348 30.50 20.54 25.24
C ASP A 348 30.49 19.42 26.28
N ALA A 349 29.35 18.75 26.32
CA ALA A 349 29.31 17.29 26.25
C ALA A 349 27.91 16.87 25.76
N SER A 350 27.70 16.94 24.45
CA SER A 350 26.69 16.10 23.79
C SER A 350 27.03 14.65 24.10
N ALA A 351 26.06 13.94 24.67
CA ALA A 351 26.11 12.51 24.89
C ALA A 351 26.26 11.83 23.52
N ASP A 352 27.48 11.39 23.26
CA ASP A 352 27.87 10.63 22.09
C ASP A 352 27.33 9.21 22.24
N SER A 353 26.24 8.90 21.53
CA SER A 353 25.71 7.55 21.39
C SER A 353 25.73 7.15 19.92
N ALA A 354 26.79 6.43 19.53
CA ALA A 354 26.85 5.55 18.36
C ALA A 354 26.44 6.15 16.99
N ALA A 355 26.84 7.38 16.66
CA ALA A 355 26.64 7.92 15.32
C ALA A 355 27.66 7.31 14.34
N GLY A 356 27.23 6.33 13.55
CA GLY A 356 27.97 5.91 12.36
C GLY A 356 28.05 7.04 11.33
N GLU A 357 29.03 6.98 10.42
CA GLU A 357 29.15 7.94 9.31
C GLU A 357 27.85 7.95 8.50
N THR A 358 27.35 9.14 8.18
CA THR A 358 26.11 9.37 7.43
C THR A 358 26.39 9.99 6.07
N ARG A 359 25.44 9.85 5.13
CA ARG A 359 25.47 10.50 3.82
C ARG A 359 24.07 10.95 3.40
N ILE A 360 23.99 11.99 2.59
CA ILE A 360 22.73 12.42 1.97
C ILE A 360 22.41 11.48 0.80
N TYR A 361 21.19 10.96 0.78
CA TYR A 361 20.66 10.15 -0.31
C TYR A 361 19.40 10.80 -0.90
N LYS A 362 19.33 10.86 -2.23
CA LYS A 362 18.17 11.40 -2.96
C LYS A 362 17.23 10.26 -3.36
N HIS A 363 15.95 10.43 -3.07
CA HIS A 363 14.90 9.44 -3.33
C HIS A 363 13.56 10.13 -3.67
N LEU A 364 12.48 9.36 -3.86
CA LEU A 364 11.21 9.89 -4.37
C LEU A 364 10.54 10.92 -3.45
N LYS A 365 10.85 10.97 -2.15
CA LYS A 365 10.32 11.98 -1.22
C LYS A 365 11.33 13.09 -0.88
N GLY A 366 12.42 13.20 -1.64
CA GLY A 366 13.39 14.28 -1.50
C GLY A 366 14.79 13.78 -1.14
N GLN A 367 15.40 14.41 -0.14
CA GLN A 367 16.73 14.05 0.36
C GLN A 367 16.64 13.65 1.83
N THR A 368 17.28 12.53 2.18
CA THR A 368 17.34 12.03 3.56
C THR A 368 18.79 11.71 3.92
N GLU A 369 19.19 12.07 5.13
CA GLU A 369 20.47 11.66 5.70
C GLU A 369 20.36 10.21 6.21
N ILE A 370 21.18 9.32 5.65
CA ILE A 370 21.15 7.88 5.95
C ILE A 370 22.51 7.39 6.45
N PRO A 371 22.58 6.31 7.24
CA PRO A 371 23.85 5.68 7.59
C PRO A 371 24.59 5.18 6.33
N VAL A 372 25.91 5.35 6.26
CA VAL A 372 26.74 4.79 5.18
C VAL A 372 26.71 3.26 5.19
N LYS A 373 26.56 2.66 6.37
CA LYS A 373 26.46 1.20 6.57
C LYS A 373 25.34 0.86 7.56
N PRO A 374 24.09 0.83 7.12
CA PRO A 374 22.97 0.53 8.00
C PRO A 374 23.06 -0.89 8.55
N GLN A 375 22.72 -1.08 9.83
CA GLN A 375 22.82 -2.33 10.57
C GLN A 375 21.46 -2.93 10.89
N ARG A 376 20.42 -2.11 11.04
CA ARG A 376 19.08 -2.51 11.46
C ARG A 376 18.05 -2.01 10.45
N VAL A 377 18.02 -2.67 9.30
CA VAL A 377 17.14 -2.27 8.19
C VAL A 377 15.75 -2.90 8.34
N VAL A 378 14.70 -2.10 8.17
CA VAL A 378 13.35 -2.60 7.89
C VAL A 378 13.07 -2.42 6.40
N SER A 379 12.66 -3.50 5.71
CA SER A 379 12.30 -3.46 4.30
C SER A 379 10.82 -3.75 4.13
N LEU A 380 10.06 -2.78 3.63
CA LEU A 380 8.60 -2.96 3.48
C LEU A 380 8.21 -3.71 2.20
N PHE A 381 9.14 -3.88 1.26
CA PHE A 381 8.90 -4.54 -0.02
C PHE A 381 10.12 -5.32 -0.54
N HIS A 382 11.29 -4.69 -0.53
CA HIS A 382 12.52 -5.20 -1.17
C HIS A 382 13.33 -6.13 -0.25
N LEU A 383 12.74 -7.24 0.18
CA LEU A 383 13.44 -8.19 1.06
C LEU A 383 14.54 -8.96 0.31
N GLY A 384 14.26 -9.42 -0.90
CA GLY A 384 15.18 -10.25 -1.68
C GLY A 384 16.45 -9.51 -2.10
N GLU A 385 16.34 -8.21 -2.41
CA GLU A 385 17.46 -7.34 -2.75
C GLU A 385 18.43 -7.16 -1.58
N LEU A 386 17.90 -6.91 -0.39
CA LEU A 386 18.70 -6.82 0.84
C LEU A 386 19.43 -8.15 1.10
N MET A 387 18.70 -9.26 1.01
CA MET A 387 19.24 -10.59 1.29
C MET A 387 20.28 -11.03 0.25
N ALA A 388 20.09 -10.67 -1.03
CA ALA A 388 21.07 -10.92 -2.09
C ALA A 388 22.42 -10.25 -1.82
N LEU A 389 22.40 -9.09 -1.13
CA LEU A 389 23.59 -8.33 -0.73
C LEU A 389 24.13 -8.75 0.66
N GLY A 390 23.56 -9.80 1.25
CA GLY A 390 23.96 -10.33 2.55
C GLY A 390 23.49 -9.48 3.73
N VAL A 391 22.44 -8.66 3.56
CA VAL A 391 21.81 -7.90 4.64
C VAL A 391 20.51 -8.60 5.04
N LYS A 392 20.44 -9.06 6.29
CA LYS A 392 19.22 -9.62 6.88
C LYS A 392 18.45 -8.51 7.60
N PRO A 393 17.28 -8.06 7.09
CA PRO A 393 16.52 -7.00 7.75
C PRO A 393 15.89 -7.50 9.05
N VAL A 394 15.61 -6.56 9.96
CA VAL A 394 14.97 -6.85 11.25
C VAL A 394 13.45 -6.94 11.14
N GLY A 395 12.86 -6.44 10.05
CA GLY A 395 11.43 -6.55 9.78
C GLY A 395 11.07 -6.42 8.30
N SER A 396 9.99 -7.10 7.92
CA SER A 396 9.39 -7.07 6.58
C SER A 396 7.88 -7.29 6.62
N THR A 397 7.20 -7.08 5.50
CA THR A 397 5.74 -7.19 5.38
C THR A 397 5.29 -8.64 5.11
N THR A 398 4.09 -8.98 5.57
CA THR A 398 3.52 -10.34 5.49
C THR A 398 3.65 -10.98 4.10
N TYR A 399 3.23 -10.28 3.04
CA TYR A 399 3.26 -10.84 1.67
C TYR A 399 4.66 -11.12 1.15
N ILE A 400 5.65 -10.38 1.62
CA ILE A 400 7.05 -10.56 1.21
C ILE A 400 7.67 -11.73 1.98
N LEU A 401 7.28 -11.91 3.24
CA LEU A 401 7.67 -13.07 4.05
C LEU A 401 7.02 -14.38 3.58
N ASP A 402 5.87 -14.31 2.91
CA ASP A 402 5.21 -15.48 2.31
C ASP A 402 5.88 -15.99 1.02
N ASN A 403 6.95 -15.34 0.54
CA ASN A 403 7.69 -15.77 -0.65
C ASN A 403 8.36 -17.16 -0.42
N PRO A 404 7.92 -18.21 -1.12
CA PRO A 404 8.42 -19.57 -0.90
C PRO A 404 9.86 -19.79 -1.37
N LEU A 405 10.40 -18.85 -2.16
CA LEU A 405 11.77 -18.90 -2.66
C LEU A 405 12.76 -18.21 -1.73
N LEU A 406 12.32 -17.51 -0.68
CA LEU A 406 13.23 -16.98 0.33
C LEU A 406 13.49 -18.03 1.41
N SER A 407 14.72 -18.06 1.92
CA SER A 407 15.17 -18.94 3.00
C SER A 407 15.79 -18.11 4.11
N ASP A 408 15.82 -18.64 5.34
CA ASP A 408 16.38 -17.94 6.52
C ASP A 408 15.63 -16.64 6.92
N ILE A 409 14.30 -16.64 6.78
CA ILE A 409 13.43 -15.50 7.11
C ILE A 409 12.75 -15.60 8.48
N SER A 410 12.97 -16.68 9.25
CA SER A 410 12.24 -16.94 10.52
C SER A 410 12.45 -15.89 11.60
N ASP A 411 13.60 -15.21 11.56
CA ASP A 411 13.99 -14.21 12.56
C ASP A 411 13.59 -12.78 12.14
N ILE A 412 12.96 -12.63 10.97
CA ILE A 412 12.51 -11.34 10.44
C ILE A 412 11.10 -11.08 10.96
N ALA A 413 10.91 -9.98 11.66
CA ALA A 413 9.61 -9.66 12.25
C ALA A 413 8.58 -9.25 11.17
N ASP A 414 7.38 -9.82 11.22
CA ASP A 414 6.26 -9.40 10.38
C ASP A 414 5.64 -8.10 10.89
N VAL A 415 5.89 -7.00 10.16
CA VAL A 415 5.32 -5.67 10.45
C VAL A 415 3.89 -5.51 9.93
N GLY A 416 3.35 -6.50 9.22
CA GLY A 416 1.97 -6.55 8.74
C GLY A 416 1.73 -5.85 7.41
N VAL A 417 0.52 -6.01 6.89
CA VAL A 417 0.00 -5.25 5.74
C VAL A 417 -1.39 -4.70 6.09
N PRO A 418 -1.65 -3.38 5.94
CA PRO A 418 -0.62 -2.34 5.81
C PRO A 418 0.38 -2.38 6.99
N PRO A 419 1.62 -1.88 6.81
CA PRO A 419 2.65 -1.94 7.84
C PRO A 419 2.24 -1.18 9.11
N ASP A 420 2.54 -1.76 10.27
CA ASP A 420 2.22 -1.22 11.59
C ASP A 420 3.39 -0.40 12.15
N ALA A 421 3.16 0.90 12.34
CA ALA A 421 4.18 1.82 12.83
C ALA A 421 4.67 1.49 14.25
N GLU A 422 3.82 0.97 15.14
CA GLU A 422 4.23 0.57 16.51
C GLU A 422 5.17 -0.63 16.45
N LYS A 423 4.88 -1.60 15.57
CA LYS A 423 5.77 -2.74 15.33
C LYS A 423 7.11 -2.30 14.75
N ILE A 424 7.10 -1.45 13.72
CA ILE A 424 8.33 -0.95 13.09
C ILE A 424 9.19 -0.21 14.12
N LEU A 425 8.58 0.67 14.93
CA LEU A 425 9.28 1.40 15.99
C LEU A 425 9.91 0.45 17.02
N SER A 426 9.21 -0.62 17.43
CA SER A 426 9.74 -1.59 18.40
C SER A 426 10.96 -2.38 17.91
N LEU A 427 11.22 -2.38 16.60
CA LEU A 427 12.40 -3.00 16.01
C LEU A 427 13.63 -2.10 16.05
N GLU A 428 13.50 -0.84 16.47
CA GLU A 428 14.60 0.13 16.56
C GLU A 428 15.46 0.15 15.27
N PRO A 429 14.86 0.41 14.09
CA PRO A 429 15.61 0.44 12.85
C PRO A 429 16.52 1.67 12.76
N ASP A 430 17.64 1.54 12.05
CA ASP A 430 18.50 2.67 11.66
C ASP A 430 18.30 3.11 10.20
N LEU A 431 17.54 2.32 9.44
CA LEU A 431 17.09 2.64 8.08
C LEU A 431 15.77 1.92 7.78
N ILE A 432 14.84 2.62 7.13
CA ILE A 432 13.64 2.04 6.54
C ILE A 432 13.71 2.21 5.02
N VAL A 433 13.53 1.13 4.27
CA VAL A 433 13.43 1.18 2.81
C VAL A 433 12.07 0.68 2.35
N THR A 434 11.43 1.44 1.46
CA THR A 434 10.06 1.20 1.01
C THR A 434 9.83 1.73 -0.39
N THR A 435 8.66 1.43 -0.94
CA THR A 435 8.14 2.00 -2.19
C THR A 435 7.06 3.02 -1.86
N ALA A 436 6.69 3.88 -2.82
CA ALA A 436 5.66 4.90 -2.59
C ALA A 436 4.31 4.32 -2.09
N PRO A 437 3.79 3.23 -2.67
CA PRO A 437 2.55 2.60 -2.17
C PRO A 437 2.63 2.18 -0.70
N PHE A 438 3.73 1.56 -0.27
CA PHE A 438 3.90 1.14 1.13
C PHE A 438 4.19 2.31 2.08
N ALA A 439 4.88 3.35 1.61
CA ALA A 439 5.12 4.55 2.41
C ALA A 439 3.80 5.24 2.77
N GLU A 440 2.86 5.32 1.83
CA GLU A 440 1.54 5.92 2.05
C GLU A 440 0.54 4.95 2.70
N ALA A 441 0.79 3.65 2.65
CA ALA A 441 -0.06 2.64 3.31
C ALA A 441 -0.03 2.73 4.83
N VAL A 442 1.07 3.23 5.41
CA VAL A 442 1.27 3.37 6.85
C VAL A 442 0.40 4.51 7.39
N GLU A 443 -0.13 4.35 8.60
CA GLU A 443 -0.91 5.42 9.23
C GLU A 443 -0.05 6.69 9.46
N GLY A 444 -0.48 7.81 8.90
CA GLY A 444 0.29 9.05 8.87
C GLY A 444 1.37 9.11 7.76
N GLY A 445 1.42 8.09 6.91
CA GLY A 445 2.21 8.03 5.68
C GLY A 445 3.72 8.05 5.90
N TYR A 446 4.43 8.55 4.90
CA TYR A 446 5.89 8.71 4.90
C TYR A 446 6.41 9.45 6.13
N GLU A 447 5.71 10.49 6.59
CA GLU A 447 6.14 11.29 7.74
C GLU A 447 6.19 10.49 9.04
N THR A 448 5.29 9.52 9.22
CA THR A 448 5.34 8.62 10.38
C THR A 448 6.58 7.73 10.31
N LEU A 449 6.88 7.15 9.14
CA LEU A 449 8.06 6.30 8.95
C LEU A 449 9.34 7.09 9.18
N ASN A 450 9.43 8.31 8.62
CA ASN A 450 10.62 9.15 8.73
C ASN A 450 10.88 9.66 10.16
N ARG A 451 9.85 9.68 11.03
CA ARG A 451 10.03 9.92 12.48
C ARG A 451 10.55 8.71 13.24
N ILE A 452 10.34 7.49 12.72
CA ILE A 452 10.85 6.26 13.34
C ILE A 452 12.34 6.10 13.02
N ALA A 453 12.71 6.22 11.75
CA ALA A 453 14.10 6.15 11.29
C ALA A 453 14.23 6.81 9.90
N PRO A 454 15.45 7.18 9.46
CA PRO A 454 15.69 7.63 8.09
C PRO A 454 14.99 6.71 7.08
N THR A 455 14.10 7.28 6.27
CA THR A 455 13.28 6.50 5.34
C THR A 455 13.60 6.85 3.89
N ILE A 456 13.86 5.83 3.08
CA ILE A 456 14.09 5.95 1.63
C ILE A 456 12.88 5.37 0.89
N VAL A 457 12.33 6.16 -0.03
CA VAL A 457 11.26 5.71 -0.93
C VAL A 457 11.81 5.53 -2.34
N VAL A 458 11.91 4.29 -2.79
CA VAL A 458 12.52 3.94 -4.09
C VAL A 458 11.46 3.70 -5.18
N GLU A 459 11.87 3.92 -6.43
CA GLU A 459 11.13 3.49 -7.62
C GLU A 459 11.45 2.02 -7.91
N GLN A 460 10.47 1.26 -8.42
CA GLN A 460 10.67 -0.14 -8.78
C GLN A 460 11.09 -0.24 -10.24
N TYR A 461 12.31 -0.73 -10.51
CA TYR A 461 12.72 -0.96 -11.89
C TYR A 461 12.10 -2.22 -12.49
N ASN A 462 11.67 -3.16 -11.65
CA ASN A 462 11.26 -4.52 -12.05
C ASN A 462 12.35 -5.21 -12.87
N ASP A 463 13.61 -4.97 -12.50
CA ASP A 463 14.80 -5.50 -13.14
C ASP A 463 15.81 -5.80 -12.03
N PRO A 464 15.97 -7.07 -11.62
CA PRO A 464 16.79 -7.44 -10.47
C PRO A 464 18.23 -6.93 -10.57
N VAL A 465 18.79 -6.77 -11.76
CA VAL A 465 20.16 -6.23 -11.94
C VAL A 465 20.21 -4.77 -11.49
N LYS A 466 19.25 -3.96 -11.92
CA LYS A 466 19.16 -2.54 -11.54
C LYS A 466 18.76 -2.37 -10.08
N ASP A 467 17.85 -3.22 -9.61
CA ASP A 467 17.41 -3.20 -8.22
C ASP A 467 18.58 -3.55 -7.28
N VAL A 468 19.40 -4.56 -7.61
CA VAL A 468 20.61 -4.91 -6.85
C VAL A 468 21.66 -3.79 -6.87
N GLU A 469 21.86 -3.10 -8.00
CA GLU A 469 22.75 -1.93 -8.07
C GLU A 469 22.28 -0.80 -7.16
N MET A 470 20.99 -0.47 -7.22
CA MET A 470 20.38 0.57 -6.38
C MET A 470 20.54 0.24 -4.89
N PHE A 471 20.23 -1.00 -4.50
CA PHE A 471 20.38 -1.42 -3.10
C PHE A 471 21.85 -1.57 -2.68
N GLY A 472 22.74 -1.88 -3.63
CA GLY A 472 24.19 -1.83 -3.44
C GLY A 472 24.65 -0.44 -3.04
N ASP A 473 24.14 0.62 -3.67
CA ASP A 473 24.44 1.97 -3.23
C ASP A 473 23.83 2.28 -1.86
N ILE A 474 22.52 2.08 -1.69
CA ILE A 474 21.79 2.39 -0.46
C ILE A 474 22.46 1.78 0.78
N LEU A 475 22.91 0.52 0.68
CA LEU A 475 23.46 -0.25 1.79
C LEU A 475 24.99 -0.12 1.94
N GLY A 476 25.67 0.63 1.05
CA GLY A 476 27.13 0.73 1.04
C GLY A 476 27.84 -0.58 0.64
N LYS A 477 27.20 -1.33 -0.26
CA LYS A 477 27.55 -2.68 -0.73
C LYS A 477 27.68 -2.76 -2.25
N GLN A 478 28.22 -1.70 -2.87
CA GLN A 478 28.37 -1.62 -4.32
C GLN A 478 29.24 -2.76 -4.88
N LYS A 479 30.24 -3.21 -4.11
CA LYS A 479 31.10 -4.33 -4.51
C LYS A 479 30.34 -5.65 -4.54
N GLU A 480 29.54 -5.93 -3.52
CA GLU A 480 28.69 -7.12 -3.45
C GLU A 480 27.62 -7.10 -4.55
N ALA A 481 27.03 -5.94 -4.83
CA ALA A 481 26.09 -5.76 -5.95
C ALA A 481 26.74 -6.08 -7.29
N GLN A 482 27.95 -5.56 -7.53
CA GLN A 482 28.71 -5.87 -8.74
C GLN A 482 29.01 -7.38 -8.85
N GLN A 483 29.45 -8.01 -7.74
CA GLN A 483 29.74 -9.44 -7.71
C GLN A 483 28.50 -10.28 -8.01
N TRP A 484 27.34 -9.89 -7.45
CA TRP A 484 26.07 -10.55 -7.73
C TRP A 484 25.68 -10.42 -9.21
N ASN A 485 25.76 -9.22 -9.78
CA ASN A 485 25.46 -8.98 -11.19
C ASN A 485 26.36 -9.79 -12.13
N GLU A 486 27.67 -9.83 -11.85
CA GLU A 486 28.64 -10.62 -12.61
C GLU A 486 28.33 -12.12 -12.53
N ALA A 487 28.05 -12.64 -11.33
CA ALA A 487 27.70 -14.04 -11.13
C ALA A 487 26.39 -14.41 -11.84
N PHE A 488 25.38 -13.54 -11.76
CA PHE A 488 24.11 -13.74 -12.44
C PHE A 488 24.26 -13.73 -13.97
N ALA A 489 25.08 -12.82 -14.51
CA ALA A 489 25.37 -12.77 -15.95
C ALA A 489 26.09 -14.04 -16.43
N VAL A 490 27.07 -14.55 -15.66
CA VAL A 490 27.75 -15.83 -15.95
C VAL A 490 26.74 -16.97 -15.95
N LYS A 491 25.87 -17.04 -14.93
CA LYS A 491 24.82 -18.07 -14.80
C LYS A 491 23.86 -18.05 -16.00
N ILE A 492 23.44 -16.87 -16.45
CA ILE A 492 22.60 -16.72 -17.66
C ILE A 492 23.35 -17.26 -18.89
N ALA A 493 24.62 -16.90 -19.07
CA ALA A 493 25.42 -17.35 -20.22
C ALA A 493 25.58 -18.88 -20.23
N GLU A 494 25.89 -19.48 -19.08
CA GLU A 494 25.96 -20.94 -18.93
C GLU A 494 24.64 -21.62 -19.29
N TYR A 495 23.51 -21.08 -18.82
CA TYR A 495 22.21 -21.66 -19.13
C TYR A 495 21.82 -21.49 -20.58
N LYS A 496 22.14 -20.36 -21.22
CA LYS A 496 21.96 -20.19 -22.67
C LYS A 496 22.70 -21.28 -23.45
N GLU A 497 23.94 -21.56 -23.08
CA GLU A 497 24.73 -22.63 -23.71
C GLU A 497 24.07 -24.00 -23.49
N LYS A 498 23.71 -24.32 -22.24
CA LYS A 498 23.08 -25.60 -21.86
C LYS A 498 21.73 -25.84 -22.54
N ILE A 499 20.89 -24.81 -22.68
CA ILE A 499 19.57 -24.96 -23.31
C ILE A 499 19.63 -24.92 -24.84
N SER A 500 20.65 -24.29 -25.43
CA SER A 500 20.72 -24.08 -26.89
C SER A 500 20.47 -25.31 -27.77
N PRO A 501 20.91 -26.54 -27.41
CA PRO A 501 20.63 -27.73 -28.23
C PRO A 501 19.14 -28.12 -28.27
N PHE A 502 18.35 -27.62 -27.32
CA PHE A 502 16.94 -27.95 -27.12
C PHE A 502 15.99 -26.88 -27.67
N ILE A 503 16.52 -25.76 -28.18
CA ILE A 503 15.74 -24.64 -28.70
C ILE A 503 15.92 -24.57 -30.23
N GLY A 504 14.83 -24.83 -30.96
CA GLY A 504 14.80 -24.68 -32.41
C GLY A 504 14.76 -23.23 -32.86
N ALA A 505 15.20 -22.96 -34.09
CA ALA A 505 15.21 -21.60 -34.65
C ALA A 505 13.81 -20.96 -34.76
N ASP A 506 12.78 -21.78 -34.95
CA ASP A 506 11.38 -21.36 -35.06
C ASP A 506 10.60 -21.52 -33.74
N ASP A 507 11.28 -21.91 -32.65
CA ASP A 507 10.60 -22.10 -31.37
C ASP A 507 10.09 -20.77 -30.81
N THR A 508 8.87 -20.80 -30.28
CA THR A 508 8.20 -19.65 -29.68
C THR A 508 7.61 -20.02 -28.33
N PHE A 509 7.66 -19.08 -27.39
CA PHE A 509 7.38 -19.34 -25.98
C PHE A 509 6.22 -18.48 -25.50
N SER A 510 5.35 -19.10 -24.71
CA SER A 510 4.21 -18.46 -24.07
C SER A 510 4.10 -18.86 -22.60
N ILE A 511 3.55 -17.97 -21.78
CA ILE A 511 3.31 -18.20 -20.35
C ILE A 511 1.83 -18.00 -20.07
N LEU A 512 1.11 -19.10 -19.78
CA LEU A 512 -0.32 -19.10 -19.47
C LEU A 512 -0.52 -19.37 -17.97
N ASN A 513 -1.41 -18.61 -17.35
CA ASN A 513 -1.90 -18.88 -16.00
C ASN A 513 -3.42 -19.09 -16.02
N VAL A 514 -3.84 -20.24 -15.52
CA VAL A 514 -5.25 -20.59 -15.34
C VAL A 514 -5.65 -20.30 -13.89
N ARG A 515 -6.61 -19.38 -13.73
CA ARG A 515 -7.20 -19.03 -12.44
C ARG A 515 -8.69 -19.37 -12.44
N PRO A 516 -9.34 -19.48 -11.27
CA PRO A 516 -10.77 -19.75 -11.21
C PRO A 516 -11.56 -18.69 -12.00
N GLY A 517 -12.18 -19.11 -13.11
CA GLY A 517 -12.96 -18.24 -13.99
C GLY A 517 -12.19 -17.19 -14.81
N ALA A 518 -10.84 -17.22 -14.86
CA ALA A 518 -10.05 -16.23 -15.59
C ALA A 518 -8.72 -16.79 -16.11
N LEU A 519 -8.26 -16.29 -17.27
CA LEU A 519 -7.06 -16.78 -17.96
C LEU A 519 -6.11 -15.64 -18.24
N PHE A 520 -4.86 -15.79 -17.81
CA PHE A 520 -3.85 -14.75 -17.95
C PHE A 520 -2.69 -15.18 -18.83
N ILE A 521 -2.27 -14.30 -19.73
CA ILE A 521 -1.08 -14.46 -20.58
C ILE A 521 -0.03 -13.41 -20.17
N TYR A 522 1.24 -13.81 -20.05
CA TYR A 522 2.30 -12.95 -19.53
C TYR A 522 3.31 -12.54 -20.60
N GLY A 523 3.77 -11.29 -20.49
CA GLY A 523 4.83 -10.70 -21.30
C GLY A 523 6.20 -10.80 -20.62
N ASP A 524 7.04 -9.78 -20.77
CA ASP A 524 8.48 -9.78 -20.46
C ASP A 524 8.86 -9.22 -19.07
N THR A 525 7.93 -9.26 -18.12
CA THR A 525 8.11 -8.66 -16.79
C THR A 525 7.86 -9.66 -15.65
N ASN A 526 6.67 -10.26 -15.59
CA ASN A 526 6.23 -11.08 -14.46
C ASN A 526 6.16 -12.58 -14.83
N MET A 527 5.97 -13.45 -13.84
CA MET A 527 5.79 -14.90 -14.04
C MET A 527 6.95 -15.58 -14.77
N GLY A 528 8.18 -15.10 -14.59
CA GLY A 528 9.37 -15.56 -15.30
C GLY A 528 9.52 -15.01 -16.73
N GLY A 529 8.65 -14.09 -17.14
CA GLY A 529 8.71 -13.45 -18.45
C GLY A 529 9.99 -12.66 -18.71
N ASN A 530 10.50 -11.95 -17.71
CA ASN A 530 11.82 -11.30 -17.78
C ASN A 530 12.94 -12.32 -18.03
N ILE A 531 12.86 -13.50 -17.41
CA ILE A 531 13.83 -14.58 -17.60
C ILE A 531 13.75 -15.14 -19.02
N ILE A 532 12.56 -15.57 -19.43
CA ILE A 532 12.34 -16.23 -20.72
C ILE A 532 12.68 -15.27 -21.87
N TYR A 533 12.11 -14.08 -21.88
CA TYR A 533 12.17 -13.17 -23.03
C TYR A 533 13.37 -12.23 -23.01
N LYS A 534 13.81 -11.73 -21.83
CA LYS A 534 14.94 -10.77 -21.75
C LYS A 534 16.26 -11.46 -21.46
N TYR A 535 16.35 -12.22 -20.38
CA TYR A 535 17.63 -12.81 -19.96
C TYR A 535 18.06 -13.95 -20.86
N LEU A 536 17.21 -14.95 -21.08
CA LEU A 536 17.47 -16.08 -21.98
C LEU A 536 17.32 -15.69 -23.46
N GLY A 537 16.55 -14.64 -23.76
CA GLY A 537 16.37 -14.16 -25.14
C GLY A 537 15.52 -15.08 -26.01
N LEU A 538 14.65 -15.88 -25.39
CA LEU A 538 13.75 -16.79 -26.11
C LEU A 538 12.65 -16.01 -26.82
N LYS A 539 12.24 -16.48 -28.00
CA LYS A 539 11.31 -15.73 -28.86
C LYS A 539 9.87 -15.83 -28.33
N PRO A 540 9.18 -14.72 -28.02
CA PRO A 540 7.75 -14.77 -27.71
C PRO A 540 6.93 -15.21 -28.94
N ASN A 541 5.79 -15.86 -28.70
CA ASN A 541 4.75 -15.98 -29.73
C ASN A 541 4.37 -14.59 -30.27
N GLU A 542 4.08 -14.47 -31.57
CA GLU A 542 3.83 -13.17 -32.20
C GLU A 542 2.66 -12.41 -31.58
N LYS A 543 1.57 -13.10 -31.20
CA LYS A 543 0.42 -12.48 -30.53
C LYS A 543 0.74 -12.03 -29.11
N VAL A 544 1.57 -12.80 -28.39
CA VAL A 544 2.13 -12.36 -27.09
C VAL A 544 2.98 -11.11 -27.28
N LYS A 545 3.82 -11.07 -28.31
CA LYS A 545 4.66 -9.90 -28.60
C LYS A 545 3.84 -8.65 -28.92
N THR A 546 2.84 -8.76 -29.81
CA THR A 546 2.04 -7.60 -30.25
C THR A 546 1.04 -7.15 -29.19
N ASP A 547 0.31 -8.08 -28.60
CA ASP A 547 -0.89 -7.75 -27.82
C ASP A 547 -0.57 -7.65 -26.33
N VAL A 548 0.49 -8.32 -25.84
CA VAL A 548 0.84 -8.42 -24.41
C VAL A 548 2.09 -7.60 -24.06
N ILE A 549 3.20 -7.83 -24.78
CA ILE A 549 4.47 -7.12 -24.52
C ILE A 549 4.39 -5.67 -25.03
N ASN A 550 3.94 -5.48 -26.26
CA ASN A 550 3.79 -4.17 -26.89
C ASN A 550 2.37 -3.59 -26.76
N GLY A 551 1.45 -4.35 -26.16
CA GLY A 551 0.05 -3.99 -26.00
C GLY A 551 -0.39 -4.02 -24.55
N GLU A 552 -1.70 -4.01 -24.35
CA GLU A 552 -2.33 -3.96 -23.01
C GLU A 552 -3.15 -5.22 -22.71
N THR A 553 -2.96 -6.30 -23.47
CA THR A 553 -3.65 -7.59 -23.28
C THR A 553 -2.88 -8.43 -22.27
N TRP A 554 -3.60 -9.12 -21.40
CA TRP A 554 -3.01 -9.96 -20.35
C TRP A 554 -4.04 -10.88 -19.70
N GLU A 555 -5.33 -10.58 -19.84
CA GLU A 555 -6.43 -11.53 -19.67
C GLU A 555 -7.01 -11.88 -21.04
N ILE A 556 -7.27 -13.16 -21.30
CA ILE A 556 -7.76 -13.67 -22.58
C ILE A 556 -8.98 -14.58 -22.39
N SER A 557 -9.81 -14.70 -23.44
CA SER A 557 -10.89 -15.68 -23.44
C SER A 557 -10.36 -17.07 -23.85
N ALA A 558 -11.12 -18.12 -23.55
CA ALA A 558 -10.72 -19.49 -23.86
C ALA A 558 -10.56 -19.72 -25.37
N GLU A 559 -11.39 -19.08 -26.19
CA GLU A 559 -11.46 -19.30 -27.65
C GLU A 559 -10.17 -18.88 -28.37
N VAL A 560 -9.46 -17.89 -27.84
CA VAL A 560 -8.24 -17.34 -28.46
C VAL A 560 -6.96 -18.00 -27.95
N ILE A 561 -7.04 -18.94 -26.99
CA ILE A 561 -5.86 -19.67 -26.46
C ILE A 561 -4.94 -20.19 -27.58
N PRO A 562 -5.44 -20.89 -28.63
CA PRO A 562 -4.56 -21.46 -29.64
C PRO A 562 -3.72 -20.43 -30.40
N GLU A 563 -4.14 -19.17 -30.44
CA GLU A 563 -3.40 -18.07 -31.09
C GLU A 563 -2.25 -17.54 -30.21
N PHE A 564 -2.44 -17.53 -28.89
CA PHE A 564 -1.46 -17.01 -27.93
C PHE A 564 -0.40 -18.03 -27.51
N ILE A 565 -0.64 -19.33 -27.70
CA ILE A 565 0.32 -20.37 -27.30
C ILE A 565 1.32 -20.63 -28.42
N GLY A 566 2.61 -20.44 -28.13
CA GLY A 566 3.73 -20.77 -29.02
C GLY A 566 3.99 -22.26 -29.16
N THR A 567 5.13 -22.64 -29.72
CA THR A 567 5.57 -24.05 -29.80
C THR A 567 5.95 -24.64 -28.44
N GLN A 568 6.16 -23.78 -27.43
CA GLN A 568 6.48 -24.16 -26.06
C GLN A 568 5.63 -23.35 -25.08
N LEU A 569 5.08 -24.02 -24.07
CA LEU A 569 4.17 -23.40 -23.09
C LEU A 569 4.65 -23.60 -21.67
N PHE A 570 4.84 -22.51 -20.91
CA PHE A 570 4.90 -22.55 -19.46
C PHE A 570 3.49 -22.34 -18.90
N LEU A 571 3.00 -23.30 -18.12
CA LEU A 571 1.63 -23.34 -17.62
C LEU A 571 1.61 -23.25 -16.08
N ALA A 572 1.02 -22.18 -15.55
CA ALA A 572 0.69 -22.06 -14.14
C ALA A 572 -0.81 -22.34 -13.92
N VAL A 573 -1.14 -23.04 -12.84
CA VAL A 573 -2.53 -23.31 -12.46
C VAL A 573 -2.70 -22.95 -10.99
N ASN A 574 -3.59 -22.01 -10.71
CA ASN A 574 -3.89 -21.58 -9.35
C ASN A 574 -4.81 -22.60 -8.64
N GLU A 575 -4.67 -22.68 -7.31
CA GLU A 575 -5.55 -23.48 -6.45
C GLU A 575 -7.04 -23.15 -6.72
N GLY A 576 -7.86 -24.19 -6.93
CA GLY A 576 -9.29 -24.05 -7.23
C GLY A 576 -9.62 -23.90 -8.72
N ALA A 577 -8.63 -23.91 -9.62
CA ALA A 577 -8.82 -23.80 -11.07
C ALA A 577 -8.79 -25.18 -11.78
N GLU A 578 -8.93 -26.29 -11.05
CA GLU A 578 -8.81 -27.65 -11.62
C GLU A 578 -9.91 -27.93 -12.66
N LYS A 579 -11.10 -27.39 -12.43
CA LYS A 579 -12.20 -27.48 -13.40
C LYS A 579 -11.91 -26.65 -14.65
N ASP A 580 -11.47 -25.40 -14.49
CA ASP A 580 -11.13 -24.51 -15.61
C ASP A 580 -10.04 -25.15 -16.49
N LEU A 581 -8.99 -25.71 -15.88
CA LEU A 581 -7.95 -26.43 -16.61
C LEU A 581 -8.52 -27.60 -17.43
N LYS A 582 -9.41 -28.40 -16.83
CA LYS A 582 -10.03 -29.54 -17.50
C LYS A 582 -10.89 -29.11 -18.68
N ASP A 583 -11.62 -28.01 -18.56
CA ASP A 583 -12.44 -27.46 -19.65
C ASP A 583 -11.56 -26.95 -20.81
N LEU A 584 -10.33 -26.50 -20.51
CA LEU A 584 -9.36 -26.00 -21.48
C LEU A 584 -8.44 -27.06 -22.09
N GLU A 585 -8.42 -28.27 -21.54
CA GLU A 585 -7.46 -29.32 -21.90
C GLU A 585 -7.42 -29.54 -23.43
N LYS A 586 -8.59 -29.63 -24.08
CA LYS A 586 -8.66 -29.81 -25.54
C LYS A 586 -8.07 -28.62 -26.32
N LEU A 587 -8.30 -27.40 -25.86
CA LEU A 587 -7.80 -26.19 -26.50
C LEU A 587 -6.27 -26.09 -26.35
N ILE A 588 -5.76 -26.35 -25.16
CA ILE A 588 -4.31 -26.42 -24.90
C ILE A 588 -3.67 -27.51 -25.75
N GLN A 589 -4.26 -28.71 -25.83
CA GLN A 589 -3.74 -29.80 -26.65
C GLN A 589 -3.79 -29.51 -28.16
N SER A 590 -4.73 -28.68 -28.62
CA SER A 590 -4.81 -28.25 -30.03
C SER A 590 -3.83 -27.13 -30.42
N SER A 591 -3.24 -26.46 -29.43
CA SER A 591 -2.24 -25.40 -29.63
C SER A 591 -0.93 -25.95 -30.21
N PRO A 592 -0.02 -25.09 -30.71
CA PRO A 592 1.28 -25.54 -31.18
C PRO A 592 2.09 -26.29 -30.11
N ALA A 593 2.14 -25.79 -28.87
CA ALA A 593 2.82 -26.47 -27.76
C ALA A 593 2.18 -27.81 -27.37
N GLY A 594 0.85 -27.88 -27.36
CA GLY A 594 0.12 -29.12 -27.09
C GLY A 594 0.43 -30.20 -28.12
N LYS A 595 0.40 -29.84 -29.41
CA LYS A 595 0.76 -30.76 -30.51
C LYS A 595 2.22 -31.22 -30.45
N ALA A 596 3.12 -30.35 -29.99
CA ALA A 596 4.54 -30.67 -29.81
C ALA A 596 4.81 -31.45 -28.51
N GLY A 597 3.84 -31.58 -27.61
CA GLY A 597 4.05 -32.17 -26.27
C GLY A 597 4.93 -31.33 -25.34
N LYS A 598 5.16 -30.04 -25.65
CA LYS A 598 6.08 -29.16 -24.93
C LYS A 598 5.35 -28.22 -23.98
N ILE A 599 4.73 -28.80 -22.94
CA ILE A 599 4.04 -28.07 -21.88
C ILE A 599 4.80 -28.26 -20.57
N TYR A 600 5.24 -27.15 -19.97
CA TYR A 600 6.04 -27.11 -18.75
C TYR A 600 5.21 -26.51 -17.62
N ASN A 601 4.85 -27.32 -16.62
CA ASN A 601 4.09 -26.82 -15.48
C ASN A 601 5.02 -26.04 -14.54
N ILE A 602 4.60 -24.84 -14.15
CA ILE A 602 5.30 -23.97 -13.20
C ILE A 602 4.41 -23.63 -12.01
N ASP A 603 5.01 -23.48 -10.84
CA ASP A 603 4.28 -23.13 -9.61
C ASP A 603 3.98 -21.63 -9.56
N PHE A 604 2.72 -21.25 -9.41
CA PHE A 604 2.32 -19.84 -9.39
C PHE A 604 2.98 -19.05 -8.26
N LYS A 605 3.10 -19.62 -7.05
CA LYS A 605 3.66 -18.92 -5.89
C LYS A 605 5.17 -18.71 -6.02
N GLN A 606 5.87 -19.64 -6.64
CA GLN A 606 7.30 -19.51 -6.92
C GLN A 606 7.59 -18.49 -8.02
N PHE A 607 6.70 -18.35 -9.01
CA PHE A 607 6.91 -17.44 -10.16
C PHE A 607 6.27 -16.05 -9.99
N LEU A 608 5.51 -15.84 -8.91
CA LEU A 608 4.92 -14.53 -8.59
C LEU A 608 5.97 -13.47 -8.22
N PRO A 609 6.99 -13.74 -7.37
CA PRO A 609 7.98 -12.74 -6.98
C PRO A 609 8.97 -12.44 -8.10
N SER A 610 9.50 -11.21 -8.11
CA SER A 610 10.48 -10.73 -9.10
C SER A 610 11.79 -10.25 -8.49
N ASP A 611 12.00 -10.50 -7.20
CA ASP A 611 13.23 -10.13 -6.50
C ASP A 611 14.44 -10.95 -7.00
N PRO A 612 15.68 -10.49 -6.77
CA PRO A 612 16.89 -11.12 -7.31
C PRO A 612 17.05 -12.60 -6.94
N ILE A 613 16.71 -12.97 -5.69
CA ILE A 613 16.81 -14.36 -5.22
C ILE A 613 15.77 -15.23 -5.91
N ALA A 614 14.54 -14.73 -6.01
CA ALA A 614 13.47 -15.43 -6.72
C ALA A 614 13.84 -15.64 -8.20
N VAL A 615 14.32 -14.59 -8.88
CA VAL A 615 14.70 -14.66 -10.30
C VAL A 615 15.82 -15.66 -10.54
N GLU A 616 16.83 -15.72 -9.67
CA GLU A 616 17.89 -16.73 -9.78
C GLU A 616 17.37 -18.17 -9.70
N LYS A 617 16.44 -18.44 -8.77
CA LYS A 617 15.86 -19.77 -8.57
C LYS A 617 14.89 -20.13 -9.68
N GLN A 618 14.09 -19.16 -10.15
CA GLN A 618 13.21 -19.33 -11.29
C GLN A 618 14.00 -19.63 -12.57
N LEU A 619 15.18 -19.01 -12.76
CA LEU A 619 16.07 -19.32 -13.88
C LEU A 619 16.52 -20.79 -13.85
N ASP A 620 16.88 -21.31 -12.68
CA ASP A 620 17.23 -22.73 -12.51
C ASP A 620 16.06 -23.64 -12.90
N ILE A 621 14.85 -23.31 -12.43
CA ILE A 621 13.63 -24.08 -12.73
C ILE A 621 13.34 -24.07 -14.23
N ILE A 622 13.32 -22.89 -14.87
CA ILE A 622 13.06 -22.74 -16.31
C ILE A 622 14.08 -23.54 -17.12
N ALA A 623 15.37 -23.38 -16.83
CA ALA A 623 16.42 -24.05 -17.58
C ALA A 623 16.34 -25.58 -17.43
N ASN A 624 16.10 -26.08 -16.22
CA ASN A 624 15.94 -27.51 -15.98
C ASN A 624 14.70 -28.08 -16.69
N LEU A 625 13.56 -27.38 -16.66
CA LEU A 625 12.35 -27.78 -17.38
C LEU A 625 12.61 -27.90 -18.89
N LEU A 626 13.31 -26.93 -19.48
CA LEU A 626 13.68 -26.95 -20.90
C LEU A 626 14.66 -28.08 -21.23
N ILE A 627 15.60 -28.39 -20.35
CA ILE A 627 16.56 -29.50 -20.55
C ILE A 627 15.85 -30.85 -20.40
N GLU A 628 14.99 -31.03 -19.40
CA GLU A 628 14.33 -32.31 -19.11
C GLU A 628 13.22 -32.63 -20.10
N GLY A 629 12.39 -31.65 -20.46
CA GLY A 629 11.28 -31.88 -21.39
C GLY A 629 11.68 -31.95 -22.86
N ASN A 630 12.98 -31.81 -23.18
CA ASN A 630 13.53 -32.02 -24.53
C ASN A 630 14.57 -33.17 -24.57
N LYS A 631 14.72 -33.93 -23.49
CA LYS A 631 15.35 -35.27 -23.49
C LYS A 631 14.32 -36.31 -23.88
#